data_AF-A0A6A0ICF9-F1
#
_entry.id   AF-A0A6A0ICF9-F1
#
_cell.length_a   1.000
_cell.length_b   1.000
_cell.length_c   1.000
_cell.angle_alpha   90.00
_cell.angle_beta   90.00
_cell.angle_gamma   90.00
#
_symmetry.space_group_name_H-M   'P 1'
#
loop_
_entity.id
_entity.type
_entity.pdbx_description
1 polymer ?
#
loop_
_entity_poly.entity_id
_entity_poly.type
_entity_poly.pdbx_seq_one_letter_code
_entity_poly.pdbx_strand_id
1 'polypeptide(L)'
;MKYLENGRFRDQSLMRLTLGGALVFLLGLWVSAFGVYFSRLTLSPSSVVSYYRGSEETFQPARTFGSMVEVTHGHMAMMALVLLLLTHLAIFVPAPRRLKAIGIAGTFAAAFVNEASGWLVRFVHPGFAPLKPVAFLVSQAFQLALLAVLAVYLFRRAEERDEKAAPQGAPARPAPIQRSAGLAEPDETAGESEAESAAESAA
;
A
#
# COMPACT_ATOMS: atom_id res chain seq x y z
N MET A 1 22.49 -13.33 0.25
CA MET A 1 21.43 -12.35 -0.05
C MET A 1 20.13 -13.00 -0.56
N LYS A 2 19.77 -14.21 -0.09
CA LYS A 2 18.63 -15.02 -0.60
C LYS A 2 17.23 -14.55 -0.14
N TYR A 3 17.17 -13.58 0.77
CA TYR A 3 15.93 -13.14 1.42
C TYR A 3 15.14 -12.13 0.59
N LEU A 4 15.84 -11.28 -0.18
CA LEU A 4 15.24 -10.28 -1.07
C LEU A 4 14.81 -10.86 -2.42
N GLU A 5 15.48 -11.92 -2.90
CA GLU A 5 15.18 -12.56 -4.19
C GLU A 5 13.87 -13.37 -4.18
N ASN A 6 13.51 -14.01 -3.06
CA ASN A 6 12.38 -14.95 -3.01
C ASN A 6 11.05 -14.31 -2.58
N GLY A 7 10.99 -13.00 -2.38
CA GLY A 7 9.77 -12.33 -1.93
C GLY A 7 9.25 -12.77 -0.56
N ARG A 8 10.12 -13.38 0.29
CA ARG A 8 9.80 -13.84 1.67
C ARG A 8 9.41 -12.72 2.62
N PHE A 9 9.62 -11.48 2.20
CA PHE A 9 9.22 -10.27 2.90
C PHE A 9 7.68 -10.22 3.10
N ARG A 10 6.89 -10.83 2.20
CA ARG A 10 5.43 -10.91 2.33
C ARG A 10 4.95 -11.80 3.48
N ASP A 11 5.82 -12.63 4.05
CA ASP A 11 5.47 -13.55 5.14
C ASP A 11 5.51 -12.85 6.52
N GLN A 12 6.13 -11.66 6.61
CA GLN A 12 6.26 -10.92 7.86
C GLN A 12 5.04 -10.02 8.08
N SER A 13 4.27 -10.31 9.14
CA SER A 13 3.03 -9.59 9.49
C SER A 13 3.24 -8.09 9.65
N LEU A 14 4.36 -7.68 10.28
CA LEU A 14 4.70 -6.27 10.48
C LEU A 14 4.82 -5.51 9.16
N MET A 15 5.42 -6.12 8.14
CA MET A 15 5.57 -5.42 6.87
C MET A 15 4.28 -5.38 6.06
N ARG A 16 3.41 -6.39 6.19
CA ARG A 16 2.06 -6.33 5.62
C ARG A 16 1.24 -5.21 6.26
N LEU A 17 1.38 -5.02 7.57
CA LEU A 17 0.71 -3.95 8.30
C LEU A 17 1.19 -2.58 7.83
N THR A 18 2.50 -2.35 7.77
CA THR A 18 3.05 -1.05 7.32
C THR A 18 2.72 -0.76 5.86
N LEU A 19 2.82 -1.75 4.98
CA LEU A 19 2.52 -1.59 3.55
C LEU A 19 1.02 -1.41 3.30
N GLY A 20 0.17 -2.15 4.02
CA GLY A 20 -1.28 -1.99 3.97
C GLY A 20 -1.70 -0.61 4.48
N GLY A 21 -1.15 -0.16 5.62
CA GLY A 21 -1.37 1.19 6.14
C GLY A 21 -0.94 2.27 5.15
N ALA A 22 0.25 2.13 4.55
CA ALA A 22 0.72 3.06 3.52
C ALA A 22 -0.23 3.11 2.31
N LEU A 23 -0.75 1.97 1.84
CA LEU A 23 -1.73 1.93 0.75
C LEU A 23 -3.04 2.65 1.10
N VAL A 24 -3.52 2.55 2.34
CA VAL A 24 -4.70 3.31 2.79
C VAL A 24 -4.45 4.81 2.74
N PHE A 25 -3.32 5.28 3.25
CA PHE A 25 -2.96 6.71 3.19
C PHE A 25 -2.79 7.20 1.74
N LEU A 26 -2.16 6.40 0.88
CA LEU A 26 -1.99 6.74 -0.53
C LEU A 26 -3.32 6.75 -1.29
N LEU A 27 -4.24 5.84 -0.97
CA LEU A 27 -5.59 5.86 -1.53
C LEU A 27 -6.36 7.09 -1.05
N GLY A 28 -6.23 7.45 0.23
CA GLY A 28 -6.81 8.69 0.78
C GLY A 28 -6.24 9.94 0.09
N LEU A 29 -4.93 9.97 -0.17
CA LEU A 29 -4.28 11.03 -0.95
C LEU A 29 -4.82 11.07 -2.40
N TRP A 30 -5.03 9.91 -3.02
CA TRP A 30 -5.57 9.81 -4.38
C TRP A 30 -7.01 10.34 -4.44
N VAL A 31 -7.87 9.95 -3.50
CA VAL A 31 -9.26 10.44 -3.41
C VAL A 31 -9.30 11.94 -3.12
N SER A 32 -8.45 12.42 -2.20
CA SER A 32 -8.41 13.86 -1.89
C SER A 32 -7.87 14.68 -3.07
N ALA A 33 -6.94 14.15 -3.87
CA ALA A 33 -6.50 14.79 -5.10
C ALA A 33 -7.65 14.99 -6.10
N PHE A 34 -8.54 14.00 -6.24
CA PHE A 34 -9.79 14.15 -6.99
C PHE A 34 -10.70 15.22 -6.41
N GLY A 35 -10.94 15.19 -5.10
CA GLY A 35 -11.79 16.18 -4.44
C GLY A 35 -11.28 17.62 -4.61
N VAL A 36 -9.97 17.84 -4.44
CA VAL A 36 -9.34 19.15 -4.64
C VAL A 36 -9.47 19.60 -6.09
N TYR A 37 -9.23 18.71 -7.06
CA TYR A 37 -9.39 19.03 -8.48
C TYR A 37 -10.81 19.50 -8.79
N PHE A 38 -11.82 18.69 -8.46
CA PHE A 38 -13.22 19.00 -8.77
C PHE A 38 -13.81 20.17 -7.96
N SER A 39 -13.20 20.51 -6.81
CA SER A 39 -13.60 21.71 -6.05
C SER A 39 -13.16 23.03 -6.70
N ARG A 40 -12.22 22.98 -7.66
CA ARG A 40 -11.61 24.17 -8.28
C ARG A 40 -11.76 24.20 -9.80
N LEU A 41 -11.82 23.04 -10.43
CA LEU A 41 -11.78 22.86 -11.87
C LEU A 41 -12.85 21.85 -12.27
N THR A 42 -13.39 22.02 -13.47
CA THR A 42 -14.19 20.99 -14.14
C THR A 42 -13.39 20.35 -15.27
N LEU A 43 -13.94 19.31 -15.89
CA LEU A 43 -13.33 18.71 -17.09
C LEU A 43 -13.44 19.61 -18.34
N SER A 44 -14.14 20.75 -18.25
CA SER A 44 -14.26 21.70 -19.35
C SER A 44 -12.97 22.52 -19.55
N PRO A 45 -12.46 22.65 -20.77
CA PRO A 45 -11.34 23.55 -21.07
C PRO A 45 -11.62 25.01 -20.66
N SER A 46 -12.87 25.48 -20.74
CA SER A 46 -13.21 26.85 -20.34
C SER A 46 -12.96 27.10 -18.85
N SER A 47 -13.28 26.12 -17.99
CA SER A 47 -13.02 26.19 -16.55
C SER A 47 -11.52 26.31 -16.26
N VAL A 48 -10.68 25.60 -17.02
CA VAL A 48 -9.22 25.67 -16.90
C VAL A 48 -8.71 27.06 -17.28
N VAL A 49 -9.20 27.64 -18.38
CA VAL A 49 -8.83 28.99 -18.79
C VAL A 49 -9.22 30.01 -17.72
N SER A 50 -10.47 29.98 -17.25
CA SER A 50 -10.95 30.89 -16.20
C SER A 50 -10.17 30.76 -14.90
N TYR A 51 -9.82 29.53 -14.50
CA TYR A 51 -9.07 29.28 -13.26
C TYR A 51 -7.63 29.80 -13.33
N TYR A 52 -6.92 29.59 -14.44
CA TYR A 52 -5.51 29.99 -14.56
C TYR A 52 -5.36 31.45 -14.99
N ARG A 53 -6.14 31.91 -15.98
CA ARG A 53 -6.02 33.26 -16.55
C ARG A 53 -6.98 34.28 -15.94
N GLY A 54 -7.84 33.86 -15.03
CA GLY A 54 -8.86 34.70 -14.42
C GLY A 54 -10.13 34.77 -15.27
N SER A 55 -11.17 35.32 -14.67
CA SER A 55 -12.46 35.55 -15.33
C SER A 55 -13.13 36.78 -14.73
N GLU A 56 -13.51 37.71 -15.59
CA GLU A 56 -14.26 38.91 -15.22
C GLU A 56 -15.66 38.54 -14.73
N GLU A 57 -16.33 37.56 -15.35
CA GLU A 57 -17.67 37.10 -14.98
C GLU A 57 -17.75 36.60 -13.54
N THR A 58 -16.69 35.96 -13.06
CA THR A 58 -16.60 35.43 -11.69
C THR A 58 -15.76 36.31 -10.77
N PHE A 59 -15.30 37.49 -11.23
CA PHE A 59 -14.37 38.37 -10.52
C PHE A 59 -13.13 37.64 -9.97
N GLN A 60 -12.62 36.66 -10.72
CA GLN A 60 -11.47 35.85 -10.32
C GLN A 60 -10.19 36.41 -10.94
N PRO A 61 -9.18 36.78 -10.12
CA PRO A 61 -7.91 37.23 -10.65
C PRO A 61 -7.13 36.07 -11.29
N ALA A 62 -6.32 36.39 -12.29
CA ALA A 62 -5.39 35.45 -12.87
C ALA A 62 -4.39 34.94 -11.83
N ARG A 63 -3.96 33.68 -11.96
CA ARG A 63 -2.91 33.12 -11.10
C ARG A 63 -1.61 33.90 -11.29
N THR A 64 -0.98 34.28 -10.18
CA THR A 64 0.32 34.95 -10.17
C THR A 64 1.43 33.93 -10.37
N PHE A 65 2.59 34.39 -10.85
CA PHE A 65 3.77 33.54 -10.99
C PHE A 65 4.21 32.95 -9.65
N GLY A 66 4.21 33.76 -8.57
CA GLY A 66 4.55 33.28 -7.22
C GLY A 66 3.65 32.14 -6.76
N SER A 67 2.32 32.29 -6.89
CA SER A 67 1.37 31.23 -6.53
C SER A 67 1.58 29.95 -7.35
N MET A 68 1.95 30.06 -8.63
CA MET A 68 2.28 28.90 -9.47
C MET A 68 3.54 28.19 -8.99
N VAL A 69 4.61 28.93 -8.67
CA VAL A 69 5.86 28.36 -8.15
C VAL A 69 5.63 27.66 -6.82
N GLU A 70 4.90 28.27 -5.89
CA GLU A 70 4.61 27.68 -4.58
C GLU A 70 3.88 26.33 -4.71
N VAL A 71 2.85 26.28 -5.55
CA VAL A 71 2.09 25.05 -5.80
C VAL A 71 2.98 24.00 -6.46
N THR A 72 3.70 24.35 -7.52
CA THR A 72 4.57 23.41 -8.23
C THR A 72 5.71 22.91 -7.35
N HIS A 73 6.31 23.75 -6.51
CA HIS A 73 7.37 23.33 -5.59
C HIS A 73 6.86 22.28 -4.60
N GLY A 74 5.74 22.57 -3.92
CA GLY A 74 5.14 21.63 -2.97
C GLY A 74 4.67 20.34 -3.64
N HIS A 75 4.02 20.45 -4.80
CA HIS A 75 3.47 19.30 -5.49
C HIS A 75 4.55 18.41 -6.10
N MET A 76 5.62 19.00 -6.68
CA MET A 76 6.76 18.23 -7.21
C MET A 76 7.49 17.45 -6.12
N ALA A 77 7.72 18.07 -4.95
CA ALA A 77 8.34 17.38 -3.82
C ALA A 77 7.49 16.19 -3.34
N MET A 78 6.18 16.38 -3.17
CA MET A 78 5.27 15.33 -2.75
C MET A 78 5.15 14.21 -3.79
N MET A 79 4.99 14.57 -5.08
CA MET A 79 4.87 13.60 -6.16
C MET A 79 6.16 12.81 -6.35
N ALA A 80 7.34 13.41 -6.19
CA ALA A 80 8.60 12.67 -6.26
C ALA A 80 8.63 11.49 -5.26
N LEU A 81 8.19 11.71 -4.03
CA LEU A 81 8.13 10.67 -3.00
C LEU A 81 7.04 9.64 -3.27
N VAL A 82 5.82 10.06 -3.63
CA VAL A 82 4.71 9.14 -3.92
C VAL A 82 5.03 8.24 -5.11
N LEU A 83 5.53 8.83 -6.20
CA LEU A 83 5.85 8.09 -7.41
C LEU A 83 7.02 7.16 -7.17
N LEU A 84 8.08 7.61 -6.47
CA LEU A 84 9.19 6.74 -6.10
C LEU A 84 8.68 5.54 -5.29
N LEU A 85 7.86 5.75 -4.27
CA LEU A 85 7.32 4.67 -3.44
C LEU A 85 6.52 3.66 -4.26
N LEU A 86 5.54 4.12 -5.04
CA LEU A 86 4.68 3.24 -5.84
C LEU A 86 5.46 2.48 -6.91
N THR A 87 6.32 3.19 -7.65
CA THR A 87 7.09 2.58 -8.75
C THR A 87 8.17 1.65 -8.23
N HIS A 88 8.83 1.98 -7.12
CA HIS A 88 9.83 1.12 -6.49
C HIS A 88 9.20 -0.19 -6.00
N LEU A 89 8.06 -0.11 -5.33
CA LEU A 89 7.32 -1.30 -4.90
C LEU A 89 6.85 -2.15 -6.08
N ALA A 90 6.45 -1.51 -7.19
CA ALA A 90 6.02 -2.21 -8.40
C ALA A 90 7.14 -3.04 -9.07
N ILE A 91 8.43 -2.76 -8.79
CA ILE A 91 9.55 -3.56 -9.30
C ILE A 91 9.48 -5.00 -8.79
N PHE A 92 8.97 -5.20 -7.56
CA PHE A 92 8.86 -6.51 -6.93
C PHE A 92 7.64 -7.33 -7.39
N VAL A 93 6.74 -6.74 -8.15
CA VAL A 93 5.57 -7.44 -8.70
C VAL A 93 6.03 -8.37 -9.83
N PRO A 94 5.55 -9.63 -9.91
CA PRO A 94 5.90 -10.55 -10.99
C PRO A 94 5.18 -10.14 -12.29
N ALA A 95 5.77 -9.17 -13.00
CA ALA A 95 5.27 -8.64 -14.26
C ALA A 95 6.41 -8.58 -15.31
N PRO A 96 6.10 -8.62 -16.62
CA PRO A 96 7.12 -8.55 -17.66
C PRO A 96 7.86 -7.21 -17.61
N ARG A 97 9.18 -7.25 -17.87
CA ARG A 97 10.07 -6.08 -17.76
C ARG A 97 9.59 -4.88 -18.58
N ARG A 98 9.02 -5.12 -19.77
CA ARG A 98 8.48 -4.05 -20.64
C ARG A 98 7.31 -3.31 -19.98
N LEU A 99 6.37 -4.05 -19.38
CA LEU A 99 5.21 -3.43 -18.72
C LEU A 99 5.63 -2.63 -17.49
N LYS A 100 6.61 -3.12 -16.72
CA LYS A 100 7.22 -2.36 -15.62
C LYS A 100 7.83 -1.05 -16.12
N ALA A 101 8.66 -1.12 -17.17
CA ALA A 101 9.31 0.07 -17.73
C ALA A 101 8.28 1.10 -18.24
N ILE A 102 7.26 0.65 -18.97
CA ILE A 102 6.17 1.51 -19.46
C ILE A 102 5.39 2.12 -18.29
N GLY A 103 5.03 1.33 -17.28
CA GLY A 103 4.32 1.81 -16.11
C GLY A 103 5.10 2.87 -15.34
N ILE A 104 6.40 2.64 -15.10
CA ILE A 104 7.27 3.57 -14.39
C ILE A 104 7.44 4.86 -15.21
N ALA A 105 7.91 4.76 -16.45
CA ALA A 105 8.14 5.92 -17.31
C ALA A 105 6.84 6.70 -17.57
N GLY A 106 5.75 5.99 -17.85
CA GLY A 106 4.43 6.57 -18.09
C GLY A 106 3.89 7.33 -16.88
N THR A 107 4.08 6.79 -15.66
CA THR A 107 3.64 7.46 -14.43
C THR A 107 4.38 8.78 -14.21
N PHE A 108 5.72 8.79 -14.35
CA PHE A 108 6.52 10.01 -14.22
C PHE A 108 6.18 11.04 -15.30
N ALA A 109 6.07 10.59 -16.56
CA ALA A 109 5.72 11.47 -17.67
C ALA A 109 4.32 12.07 -17.49
N ALA A 110 3.33 11.28 -17.12
CA ALA A 110 1.96 11.74 -16.91
C ALA A 110 1.87 12.77 -15.77
N ALA A 111 2.53 12.51 -14.65
CA ALA A 111 2.57 13.45 -13.53
C ALA A 111 3.26 14.77 -13.90
N PHE A 112 4.37 14.70 -14.63
CA PHE A 112 5.09 15.89 -15.11
C PHE A 112 4.22 16.73 -16.06
N VAL A 113 3.58 16.10 -17.04
CA VAL A 113 2.69 16.79 -17.99
C VAL A 113 1.47 17.38 -17.26
N ASN A 114 0.93 16.68 -16.26
CA ASN A 114 -0.17 17.20 -15.45
C ASN A 114 0.23 18.49 -14.72
N GLU A 115 1.42 18.57 -14.15
CA GLU A 115 1.88 19.81 -13.51
C GLU A 115 2.22 20.90 -14.54
N ALA A 116 2.93 20.55 -15.61
CA ALA A 116 3.33 21.48 -16.67
C ALA A 116 2.13 22.11 -17.40
N SER A 117 1.03 21.38 -17.56
CA SER A 117 -0.15 21.87 -18.30
C SER A 117 -0.74 23.17 -17.73
N GLY A 118 -0.69 23.39 -16.40
CA GLY A 118 -1.14 24.65 -15.81
C GLY A 118 -0.26 25.84 -16.20
N TRP A 119 1.05 25.62 -16.30
CA TRP A 119 2.01 26.61 -16.79
C TRP A 119 1.78 26.96 -18.26
N LEU A 120 1.52 25.96 -19.10
CA LEU A 120 1.25 26.16 -20.52
C LEU A 120 -0.01 27.01 -20.74
N VAL A 121 -1.10 26.73 -20.02
CA VAL A 121 -2.34 27.51 -20.12
C VAL A 121 -2.12 28.95 -19.69
N ARG A 122 -1.35 29.16 -18.61
CA ARG A 122 -1.15 30.48 -18.02
C ARG A 122 -0.20 31.37 -18.81
N PHE A 123 0.93 30.82 -19.27
CA PHE A 123 2.06 31.60 -19.80
C PHE A 123 2.31 31.39 -21.28
N VAL A 124 1.80 30.30 -21.89
CA VAL A 124 2.00 30.04 -23.32
C VAL A 124 0.75 30.41 -24.11
N HIS A 125 -0.34 29.64 -23.99
CA HIS A 125 -1.55 29.88 -24.77
C HIS A 125 -2.78 29.21 -24.14
N PRO A 126 -3.98 29.84 -24.12
CA PRO A 126 -5.20 29.23 -23.59
C PRO A 126 -5.64 27.98 -24.36
N GLY A 127 -5.19 27.79 -25.60
CA GLY A 127 -5.44 26.58 -26.40
C GLY A 127 -4.90 25.28 -25.79
N PHE A 128 -3.98 25.36 -24.81
CA PHE A 128 -3.54 24.19 -24.05
C PHE A 128 -4.53 23.77 -22.95
N ALA A 129 -5.66 24.46 -22.78
CA ALA A 129 -6.63 24.16 -21.74
C ALA A 129 -7.13 22.70 -21.71
N PRO A 130 -7.40 22.03 -22.84
CA PRO A 130 -7.78 20.60 -22.83
C PRO A 130 -6.68 19.67 -22.30
N LEU A 131 -5.41 20.09 -22.35
CA LEU A 131 -4.30 19.28 -21.86
C LEU A 131 -4.39 19.05 -20.35
N LYS A 132 -4.88 20.02 -19.58
CA LYS A 132 -4.96 19.91 -18.11
C LYS A 132 -5.88 18.76 -17.63
N PRO A 133 -7.15 18.66 -18.03
CA PRO A 133 -8.02 17.56 -17.62
C PRO A 133 -7.54 16.22 -18.18
N VAL A 134 -7.05 16.17 -19.42
CA VAL A 134 -6.52 14.93 -20.01
C VAL A 134 -5.30 14.44 -19.23
N ALA A 135 -4.32 15.32 -18.97
CA ALA A 135 -3.11 14.98 -18.23
C ALA A 135 -3.43 14.60 -16.78
N PHE A 136 -4.40 15.27 -16.15
CA PHE A 136 -4.91 14.88 -14.84
C PHE A 136 -5.46 13.45 -14.87
N LEU A 137 -6.41 13.13 -15.75
CA LEU A 137 -7.01 11.80 -15.84
C LEU A 137 -5.98 10.70 -16.13
N VAL A 138 -5.04 10.96 -17.04
CA VAL A 138 -3.96 10.01 -17.36
C VAL A 138 -3.05 9.78 -16.14
N SER A 139 -2.63 10.84 -15.44
CA SER A 139 -1.84 10.73 -14.21
C SER A 139 -2.58 9.91 -13.15
N GLN A 140 -3.86 10.21 -12.94
CA GLN A 140 -4.71 9.51 -11.98
C GLN A 140 -4.89 8.04 -12.32
N ALA A 141 -5.05 7.70 -13.60
CA ALA A 141 -5.16 6.32 -14.07
C ALA A 141 -3.89 5.52 -13.80
N PHE A 142 -2.70 6.08 -14.08
CA PHE A 142 -1.43 5.43 -13.76
C PHE A 142 -1.23 5.21 -12.26
N GLN A 143 -1.52 6.24 -11.45
CA GLN A 143 -1.43 6.13 -9.98
C GLN A 143 -2.40 5.08 -9.43
N LEU A 144 -3.64 5.07 -9.90
CA LEU A 144 -4.64 4.08 -9.48
C LEU A 144 -4.25 2.67 -9.92
N ALA A 145 -3.74 2.50 -11.15
CA ALA A 145 -3.30 1.21 -11.65
C ALA A 145 -2.15 0.64 -10.79
N LEU A 146 -1.17 1.48 -10.42
CA LEU A 146 -0.09 1.06 -9.52
C LEU A 146 -0.62 0.70 -8.13
N LEU A 147 -1.50 1.52 -7.55
CA LEU A 147 -2.14 1.22 -6.27
C LEU A 147 -2.91 -0.10 -6.30
N ALA A 148 -3.71 -0.33 -7.35
CA ALA A 148 -4.51 -1.53 -7.50
C ALA A 148 -3.62 -2.77 -7.67
N VAL A 149 -2.58 -2.70 -8.51
CA VAL A 149 -1.63 -3.80 -8.70
C VAL A 149 -0.92 -4.14 -7.38
N LEU A 150 -0.46 -3.13 -6.63
CA LEU A 150 0.18 -3.33 -5.33
C LEU A 150 -0.79 -3.91 -4.30
N ALA A 151 -2.04 -3.43 -4.27
CA ALA A 151 -3.06 -3.93 -3.37
C ALA A 151 -3.39 -5.40 -3.67
N VAL A 152 -3.69 -5.73 -4.93
CA VAL A 152 -3.93 -7.11 -5.37
C VAL A 152 -2.73 -7.99 -5.06
N TYR A 153 -1.51 -7.49 -5.32
CA TYR A 153 -0.29 -8.20 -4.96
C TYR A 153 -0.18 -8.40 -3.45
N LEU A 154 -0.51 -7.44 -2.61
CA LEU A 154 -0.44 -7.60 -1.15
C LEU A 154 -1.50 -8.60 -0.63
N PHE A 155 -2.73 -8.53 -1.12
CA PHE A 155 -3.86 -9.29 -0.58
C PHE A 155 -4.00 -10.72 -1.11
N ARG A 156 -3.69 -11.01 -2.39
CA ARG A 156 -3.83 -12.39 -2.92
C ARG A 156 -3.01 -13.45 -2.17
N ARG A 157 -1.84 -13.08 -1.64
CA ARG A 157 -1.01 -14.02 -0.83
C ARG A 157 -1.47 -14.13 0.62
N ALA A 158 -2.25 -13.16 1.11
CA ALA A 158 -2.90 -13.29 2.40
C ALA A 158 -3.89 -14.46 2.38
N GLU A 159 -4.74 -14.46 1.35
CA GLU A 159 -5.73 -15.51 1.09
C GLU A 159 -5.04 -16.88 0.92
N GLU A 160 -4.02 -16.98 0.07
CA GLU A 160 -3.26 -18.23 -0.13
C GLU A 160 -2.61 -18.77 1.17
N ARG A 161 -2.21 -17.90 2.11
CA ARG A 161 -1.66 -18.32 3.40
C ARG A 161 -2.76 -18.79 4.34
N ASP A 162 -3.85 -18.04 4.43
CA ASP A 162 -4.95 -18.35 5.35
C ASP A 162 -5.68 -19.63 4.89
N GLU A 163 -5.78 -19.88 3.58
CA GLU A 163 -6.24 -21.15 3.00
C GLU A 163 -5.30 -22.33 3.33
N LYS A 164 -3.97 -22.13 3.31
CA LYS A 164 -2.99 -23.16 3.72
C LYS A 164 -2.91 -23.37 5.23
N ALA A 165 -3.24 -22.34 6.03
CA ALA A 165 -3.24 -22.39 7.49
C ALA A 165 -4.56 -22.92 8.06
N ALA A 166 -5.65 -22.89 7.27
CA ALA A 166 -6.86 -23.61 7.58
C ALA A 166 -6.52 -25.11 7.69
N PRO A 167 -6.87 -25.79 8.80
CA PRO A 167 -6.50 -27.17 8.99
C PRO A 167 -7.14 -28.03 7.90
N GLN A 168 -6.34 -28.45 6.92
CA GLN A 168 -6.71 -29.48 5.96
C GLN A 168 -6.91 -30.78 6.75
N GLY A 169 -8.16 -31.11 7.01
CA GLY A 169 -8.57 -32.37 7.64
C GLY A 169 -7.87 -32.64 8.96
N ALA A 170 -8.37 -32.09 10.06
CA ALA A 170 -8.11 -32.72 11.35
C ALA A 170 -8.59 -34.19 11.24
N PRO A 171 -7.72 -35.21 11.38
CA PRO A 171 -8.19 -36.57 11.50
C PRO A 171 -9.12 -36.60 12.70
N ALA A 172 -10.32 -37.18 12.53
CA ALA A 172 -11.29 -37.36 13.59
C ALA A 172 -10.55 -37.85 14.84
N ARG A 173 -10.61 -37.07 15.92
CA ARG A 173 -10.10 -37.52 17.23
C ARG A 173 -10.69 -38.91 17.47
N PRO A 174 -9.87 -39.96 17.62
CA PRO A 174 -10.41 -41.24 18.02
C PRO A 174 -11.14 -41.03 19.36
N ALA A 175 -12.36 -41.58 19.42
CA ALA A 175 -13.23 -41.48 20.59
C ALA A 175 -12.47 -41.85 21.87
N PRO A 176 -12.78 -41.23 23.02
CA PRO A 176 -12.14 -41.60 24.27
C PRO A 176 -12.47 -43.07 24.53
N ILE A 177 -11.43 -43.91 24.57
CA ILE A 177 -11.54 -45.30 24.97
C ILE A 177 -12.09 -45.29 26.40
N GLN A 178 -13.34 -45.75 26.56
CA GLN A 178 -13.90 -46.05 27.87
C GLN A 178 -13.03 -47.17 28.47
N ARG A 179 -12.19 -46.81 29.44
CA ARG A 179 -11.46 -47.77 30.26
C ARG A 179 -12.48 -48.37 31.23
N SER A 180 -13.07 -49.50 30.83
CA SER A 180 -13.88 -50.34 31.71
C SER A 180 -13.02 -50.88 32.86
N ALA A 181 -13.64 -50.91 34.03
CA ALA A 181 -13.13 -51.29 35.33
C ALA A 181 -12.39 -52.64 35.40
N GLY A 182 -11.46 -52.71 36.37
CA GLY A 182 -11.22 -53.91 37.18
C GLY A 182 -9.87 -54.58 37.00
N LEU A 183 -8.99 -54.46 38.00
CA LEU A 183 -8.58 -55.56 38.91
C LEU A 183 -7.26 -55.26 39.63
N ALA A 184 -7.33 -55.42 40.96
CA ALA A 184 -6.28 -55.77 41.93
C ALA A 184 -5.13 -54.76 42.19
N GLU A 185 -5.22 -54.06 43.32
CA GLU A 185 -4.04 -53.59 44.05
C GLU A 185 -3.42 -54.74 44.86
N PRO A 186 -2.08 -54.84 44.89
CA PRO A 186 -1.35 -55.33 46.04
C PRO A 186 -0.64 -54.20 46.77
N ASP A 187 -0.86 -54.23 48.08
CA ASP A 187 -0.13 -53.57 49.16
C ASP A 187 1.39 -53.79 49.05
N GLU A 188 2.18 -52.71 49.07
CA GLU A 188 3.60 -52.80 49.40
C GLU A 188 4.05 -51.56 50.19
N THR A 189 3.78 -51.65 51.49
CA THR A 189 4.47 -50.95 52.56
C THR A 189 5.92 -51.44 52.66
N ALA A 190 6.88 -50.78 52.02
CA ALA A 190 8.30 -50.90 52.34
C ALA A 190 9.12 -49.80 51.66
N GLY A 191 9.65 -48.83 52.42
CA GLY A 191 10.67 -47.93 51.88
C GLY A 191 10.83 -46.56 52.53
N GLU A 192 10.12 -46.23 53.61
CA GLU A 192 10.43 -45.06 54.45
C GLU A 192 11.35 -45.51 55.61
N SER A 193 12.67 -45.59 55.38
CA SER A 193 13.62 -45.75 56.50
C SER A 193 15.09 -45.39 56.24
N GLU A 194 15.55 -45.12 55.01
CA GLU A 194 17.01 -45.01 54.77
C GLU A 194 17.53 -43.64 54.28
N ALA A 195 16.69 -42.61 54.13
CA ALA A 195 17.16 -41.31 53.63
C ALA A 195 17.44 -40.25 54.72
N GLU A 196 17.00 -40.45 55.98
CA GLU A 196 17.09 -39.42 57.03
C GLU A 196 18.30 -39.60 57.98
N SER A 197 19.09 -40.68 57.85
CA SER A 197 20.28 -40.90 58.69
C SER A 197 21.59 -40.35 58.10
N ALA A 198 21.60 -39.82 56.87
CA ALA A 198 22.83 -39.36 56.21
C ALA A 198 23.09 -37.85 56.28
N ALA A 199 22.18 -37.06 56.88
CA ALA A 199 22.29 -35.60 56.94
C ALA A 199 22.83 -35.04 58.26
N GLU A 200 22.99 -35.86 59.32
CA GLU A 200 23.35 -35.39 60.67
C GLU A 200 24.79 -35.74 61.13
N SER A 201 25.70 -36.09 60.21
CA SER A 201 27.10 -36.41 60.55
C SER A 201 28.15 -35.48 59.88
N ALA A 202 27.75 -34.31 59.36
CA ALA A 202 28.67 -33.35 58.75
C ALA A 202 28.55 -31.93 59.35
N ALA A 203 28.34 -31.85 60.66
CA ALA A 203 28.49 -30.64 61.48
C ALA A 203 29.63 -30.82 62.48
#